data_AF-A0A1W9R663-F1
#
_entry.id   AF-A0A1W9R663-F1
#
_cell.length_a   1.000
_cell.length_b   1.000
_cell.length_c   1.000
_cell.angle_alpha   90.00
_cell.angle_beta   90.00
_cell.angle_gamma   90.00
#
_symmetry.space_group_name_H-M   'P 1'
#
loop_
_entity.id
_entity.type
_entity.pdbx_description
1 polymer ?
#
loop_
_entity_poly.entity_id
_entity_poly.type
_entity_poly.pdbx_seq_one_letter_code
_entity_poly.pdbx_strand_id
1 'polypeptide(L)' 'MPTGEEIQTALKNAGFYKGKIDGKIGEGTKQAIKEFQKANGLVADGIVGSKTWERLRNYISINE' A
#
# COMPACT_ATOMS: atom_id res chain seq x y z
N MET A 1 -1.98 -6.17 -12.22
CA MET A 1 -1.17 -5.61 -11.11
C MET A 1 -1.81 -4.30 -10.72
N PRO A 2 -1.87 -3.94 -9.43
CA PRO A 2 -2.53 -2.70 -9.01
C PRO A 2 -1.84 -1.46 -9.57
N THR A 3 -2.60 -0.40 -9.80
CA THR A 3 -2.03 0.91 -10.17
C THR A 3 -1.38 1.57 -8.94
N GLY A 4 -0.53 2.57 -9.17
CA GLY A 4 0.05 3.31 -8.06
C GLY A 4 -1.01 4.06 -7.24
N GLU A 5 -2.11 4.47 -7.87
CA GLU A 5 -3.23 5.13 -7.20
C GLU A 5 -3.98 4.18 -6.27
N GLU A 6 -4.22 2.95 -6.73
CA GLU A 6 -4.81 1.87 -5.93
C GLU A 6 -3.94 1.55 -4.70
N ILE A 7 -2.63 1.41 -4.91
CA ILE A 7 -1.67 1.15 -3.82
C ILE A 7 -1.69 2.30 -2.79
N GLN A 8 -1.60 3.55 -3.25
CA GLN A 8 -1.62 4.72 -2.36
C GLN A 8 -2.94 4.84 -1.61
N THR A 9 -4.07 4.55 -2.26
CA THR A 9 -5.40 4.55 -1.65
C THR A 9 -5.49 3.50 -0.55
N ALA A 10 -5.09 2.26 -0.85
CA ALA A 10 -5.06 1.17 0.13
C ALA A 10 -4.17 1.52 1.34
N LEU A 11 -2.96 2.02 1.09
CA LEU A 11 -2.02 2.39 2.14
C LEU A 11 -2.54 3.55 2.99
N LYS A 12 -3.25 4.49 2.38
CA LYS A 12 -3.86 5.62 3.08
C LYS A 12 -4.99 5.16 3.98
N ASN A 13 -5.87 4.30 3.48
CA ASN A 13 -6.95 3.70 4.27
C ASN A 13 -6.42 2.78 5.38
N ALA A 14 -5.30 2.10 5.13
CA ALA A 14 -4.58 1.32 6.14
C ALA A 14 -3.83 2.17 7.17
N GLY A 15 -3.76 3.50 7.00
CA GLY A 15 -3.10 4.43 7.92
C GLY A 15 -1.58 4.56 7.76
N PHE A 16 -1.00 3.92 6.74
CA PHE A 16 0.45 3.92 6.49
C PHE A 16 0.90 5.01 5.51
N TYR A 17 -0.02 5.62 4.75
CA TYR A 17 0.31 6.65 3.77
C TYR A 17 -0.47 7.95 4.01
N LYS A 18 0.25 9.07 4.14
CA LYS A 18 -0.31 10.42 4.34
C LYS A 18 -0.10 11.35 3.14
N GLY A 19 0.53 10.85 2.08
CA GLY A 19 0.80 11.61 0.86
C GLY A 19 -0.42 11.81 -0.03
N LYS A 20 -0.20 12.46 -1.17
CA LYS A 20 -1.20 12.57 -2.24
C LYS A 20 -1.29 11.25 -2.99
N ILE A 21 -2.51 10.88 -3.39
CA ILE A 21 -2.74 9.77 -4.31
C ILE A 21 -2.54 10.36 -5.71
N ASP A 22 -1.33 10.20 -6.24
CA ASP A 22 -0.93 10.76 -7.54
C ASP A 22 -0.48 9.67 -8.54
N GLY A 23 -0.55 8.41 -8.13
CA GLY A 23 -0.17 7.25 -8.93
C GLY A 23 1.34 6.98 -8.98
N LYS A 24 2.19 7.88 -8.47
CA LYS A 24 3.64 7.70 -8.51
C LYS A 24 4.15 7.02 -7.24
N ILE A 25 4.88 5.92 -7.45
CA ILE A 25 5.56 5.20 -6.38
C ILE A 25 6.90 5.88 -6.07
N GLY A 26 6.83 7.03 -5.39
CA GLY A 26 7.99 7.75 -4.85
C GLY A 26 8.49 7.14 -3.54
N GLU A 27 9.51 7.76 -2.94
CA GLU A 27 10.09 7.30 -1.67
C GLU A 27 9.07 7.22 -0.53
N GLY A 28 8.18 8.21 -0.40
CA GLY A 28 7.13 8.19 0.62
C GLY A 28 6.16 7.02 0.45
N THR A 29 5.80 6.69 -0.80
CA THR A 29 4.94 5.53 -1.08
C THR A 29 5.68 4.23 -0.78
N LYS A 30 6.96 4.11 -1.17
CA LYS A 30 7.80 2.94 -0.87
C LYS A 30 7.97 2.73 0.63
N GLN A 31 8.16 3.80 1.40
CA GLN A 31 8.24 3.71 2.85
C GLN A 31 6.93 3.20 3.44
N ALA A 32 5.79 3.74 3.02
CA ALA A 32 4.48 3.26 3.44
C ALA A 32 4.25 1.78 3.08
N ILE A 33 4.67 1.33 1.88
CA ILE A 33 4.61 -0.07 1.48
C ILE A 33 5.44 -0.93 2.44
N LYS A 34 6.67 -0.52 2.76
CA LYS A 34 7.55 -1.25 3.68
C LYS A 34 6.96 -1.33 5.09
N GLU A 35 6.40 -0.25 5.61
CA GLU A 35 5.77 -0.25 6.93
C GLU A 35 4.53 -1.14 6.96
N PHE A 36 3.70 -1.08 5.93
CA PHE A 36 2.57 -1.99 5.77
C PHE A 36 3.01 -3.45 5.69
N GLN A 37 4.05 -3.75 4.92
CA GLN A 37 4.61 -5.09 4.80
C GLN A 37 5.10 -5.59 6.17
N LYS A 38 5.87 -4.78 6.91
CA LYS A 38 6.32 -5.12 8.28
C LYS A 38 5.16 -5.39 9.22
N ALA A 39 4.15 -4.53 9.22
CA ALA A 39 2.97 -4.67 10.08
C ALA A 39 2.16 -5.93 9.78
N ASN A 40 2.22 -6.45 8.56
CA ASN A 40 1.53 -7.67 8.13
C ASN A 40 2.43 -8.91 8.09
N GLY A 41 3.65 -8.84 8.62
CA GLY A 41 4.60 -9.97 8.62
C GLY A 41 5.12 -10.35 7.23
N LEU A 42 5.04 -9.45 6.26
CA LEU A 42 5.58 -9.62 4.91
C LEU A 42 7.03 -9.11 4.83
N VAL A 43 7.75 -9.58 3.82
CA VAL A 43 9.08 -9.03 3.49
C VAL A 43 8.93 -7.56 3.10
N ALA A 44 9.64 -6.69 3.82
CA ALA A 44 9.57 -5.24 3.65
C ALA A 44 10.49 -4.73 2.51
N ASP A 45 10.31 -5.30 1.31
CA ASP A 45 11.09 -4.95 0.12
C ASP A 45 10.63 -3.62 -0.53
N GLY A 46 9.42 -3.14 -0.22
CA GLY A 46 8.85 -1.92 -0.78
C GLY A 46 8.24 -2.09 -2.17
N ILE A 47 8.02 -3.34 -2.61
CA ILE A 47 7.42 -3.75 -3.87
C ILE A 47 6.05 -4.38 -3.60
N VAL A 48 5.03 -3.92 -4.32
CA VAL A 48 3.69 -4.49 -4.22
C VAL A 48 3.57 -5.70 -5.15
N GLY A 49 3.95 -6.87 -4.65
CA GLY A 49 3.65 -8.15 -5.29
C GLY A 49 2.24 -8.66 -4.97
N SER A 50 1.86 -9.83 -5.50
CA SER A 50 0.52 -10.41 -5.30
C SER A 50 0.15 -10.59 -3.83
N LYS A 51 1.09 -11.04 -2.98
CA LYS A 51 0.86 -11.20 -1.53
C LYS A 51 0.62 -9.86 -0.82
N THR A 52 1.44 -8.85 -1.12
CA THR A 52 1.24 -7.49 -0.60
C THR A 52 -0.11 -6.93 -1.04
N TRP A 53 -0.46 -7.11 -2.31
CA TRP A 53 -1.72 -6.64 -2.88
C TRP A 53 -2.95 -7.34 -2.32
N GLU A 54 -2.90 -8.66 -2.12
CA GLU A 54 -3.99 -9.43 -1.50
C GLU A 54 -4.36 -8.90 -0.12
N ARG A 55 -3.37 -8.41 0.63
CA ARG A 55 -3.60 -7.77 1.92
C ARG A 55 -4.07 -6.32 1.78
N LEU A 56 -3.45 -5.54 0.91
CA LEU A 56 -3.80 -4.13 0.66
C LEU A 56 -5.20 -3.92 0.09
N ARG A 57 -5.63 -4.76 -0.86
CA ARG A 57 -6.94 -4.62 -1.52
C ARG A 57 -8.12 -4.63 -0.55
N ASN A 58 -7.98 -5.30 0.61
CA ASN A 58 -9.00 -5.26 1.65
C ASN A 58 -9.26 -3.81 2.05
N TYR A 59 -8.23 -3.01 2.28
CA TYR A 59 -8.34 -1.61 2.72
C TYR A 59 -8.94 -0.65 1.69
N ILE A 60 -9.13 -1.06 0.43
CA ILE A 60 -9.87 -0.27 -0.56
C ILE A 60 -11.36 -0.60 -0.51
N SER A 61 -11.70 -1.84 -0.14
CA SER A 61 -13.06 -2.36 -0.17
C SER A 61 -13.82 -2.22 1.15
N ILE A 62 -13.18 -1.79 2.25
CA ILE A 62 -13.84 -1.64 3.56
C ILE A 62 -14.42 -0.23 3.70
N ASN A 63 -15.48 0.03 2.95
CA ASN A 63 -16.56 0.94 3.33
C ASN A 63 -17.86 0.17 3.04
N GLU A 64 -18.13 -0.86 3.85
CA GLU A 64 -19.48 -1.40 4.06
C GLU A 64 -19.93 -0.99 5.46
#